data_AF-A0A2E4P3D5-F1
#
_entry.id   AF-A0A2E4P3D5-F1
#
_cell.length_a   1.000
_cell.length_b   1.000
_cell.length_c   1.000
_cell.angle_alpha   90.00
_cell.angle_beta   90.00
_cell.angle_gamma   90.00
#
_symmetry.space_group_name_H-M   'P 1'
#
loop_
_entity.id
_entity.type
_entity.pdbx_description
1 polymer ?
#
loop_
_entity_poly.entity_id
_entity_poly.type
_entity_poly.pdbx_seq_one_letter_code
_entity_poly.pdbx_strand_id
1 'polypeptide(L)'
;MLRFFLKTVLSISILTSCETTIPSIEGLDFKKWELDKFGCNGDRMKMVRLITENKEKFLRYRQNQIIDILGKPDNLTLYERGQTIYFYYIMFHPNCSEIPYRAEEERVKLEIRFDALNRSKEIFVYNY
;
A
#
# COMPACT_ATOMS: atom_id res chain seq x y z
N MET A 1 -36.77 33.74 -21.40
CA MET A 1 -35.44 33.50 -20.80
C MET A 1 -35.47 32.62 -19.53
N LEU A 2 -36.64 32.20 -19.02
CA LEU A 2 -36.75 31.39 -17.78
C LEU A 2 -36.71 29.86 -18.01
N ARG A 3 -36.91 29.38 -19.26
CA ARG A 3 -36.93 27.95 -19.60
C ARG A 3 -35.54 27.34 -19.88
N PHE A 4 -34.54 28.17 -20.15
CA PHE A 4 -33.17 27.70 -20.44
C PHE A 4 -32.35 27.44 -19.18
N PHE A 5 -32.63 28.17 -18.09
CA PHE A 5 -31.94 27.99 -16.80
C PHE A 5 -32.33 26.69 -16.08
N LEU A 6 -33.48 26.09 -16.40
CA LEU A 6 -33.93 24.86 -15.75
C LEU A 6 -33.18 23.61 -16.27
N LYS A 7 -32.61 23.67 -17.48
CA LYS A 7 -31.91 22.53 -18.10
C LYS A 7 -30.43 22.45 -17.71
N THR A 8 -29.82 23.55 -17.28
CA THR A 8 -28.40 23.60 -16.91
C THR A 8 -28.13 23.10 -15.49
N VAL A 9 -29.15 23.08 -14.61
CA VAL A 9 -29.00 22.66 -13.20
C VAL A 9 -29.00 21.13 -13.04
N LEU A 10 -29.56 20.38 -13.98
CA LEU A 10 -29.68 18.91 -13.89
C LEU A 10 -28.37 18.16 -14.27
N SER A 11 -27.35 18.86 -14.77
CA SER A 11 -26.11 18.24 -15.27
C SER A 11 -24.95 18.19 -14.25
N ILE A 12 -25.16 18.65 -13.00
CA ILE A 12 -24.11 18.80 -11.97
C ILE A 12 -24.21 17.73 -10.87
N SER A 13 -25.04 16.71 -11.06
CA SER A 13 -25.14 15.60 -10.10
C SER A 13 -24.20 14.46 -10.49
N ILE A 14 -23.36 14.06 -9.54
CA ILE A 14 -22.57 12.81 -9.47
C ILE A 14 -21.09 12.95 -9.92
N LEU A 15 -20.30 13.70 -9.13
CA LEU A 15 -18.88 13.40 -8.94
C LEU A 15 -18.62 13.20 -7.43
N THR A 16 -19.27 12.21 -6.83
CA THR A 16 -18.88 11.75 -5.49
C THR A 16 -17.68 10.82 -5.65
N SER A 17 -16.46 11.34 -5.52
CA SER A 17 -15.28 10.48 -5.43
C SER A 17 -15.34 9.69 -4.13
N CYS A 18 -15.21 8.37 -4.22
CA CYS A 18 -15.05 7.53 -3.04
C CYS A 18 -13.67 7.80 -2.44
N GLU A 19 -13.62 8.41 -1.27
CA GLU A 19 -12.37 8.66 -0.52
C GLU A 19 -11.87 7.35 0.10
N THR A 20 -10.57 7.11 0.02
CA THR A 20 -9.95 5.94 0.66
C THR A 20 -9.92 6.14 2.17
N THR A 21 -10.64 5.29 2.92
CA THR A 21 -10.55 5.29 4.39
C THR A 21 -9.28 4.55 4.82
N ILE A 22 -8.34 5.30 5.40
CA ILE A 22 -7.12 4.75 6.00
C ILE A 22 -7.48 4.03 7.30
N PRO A 23 -7.11 2.75 7.48
CA PRO A 23 -7.43 2.02 8.70
C PRO A 23 -6.71 2.62 9.92
N SER A 24 -7.43 2.81 11.02
CA SER A 24 -6.80 3.20 12.28
C SER A 24 -6.17 1.98 12.97
N ILE A 25 -4.87 2.05 13.19
CA ILE A 25 -4.06 1.04 13.88
C ILE A 25 -3.17 1.78 14.87
N GLU A 26 -3.36 1.52 16.16
CA GLU A 26 -2.57 2.14 17.21
C GLU A 26 -1.08 1.79 17.05
N GLY A 27 -0.22 2.81 17.16
CA GLY A 27 1.23 2.66 17.00
C GLY A 27 1.74 2.62 15.55
N LEU A 28 0.85 2.54 14.55
CA LEU A 28 1.24 2.59 13.14
C LEU A 28 1.25 4.04 12.62
N ASP A 29 2.44 4.60 12.44
CA ASP A 29 2.65 5.90 11.80
C ASP A 29 2.81 5.70 10.29
N PHE A 30 1.69 5.82 9.56
CA PHE A 30 1.65 5.67 8.11
C PHE A 30 2.60 6.61 7.36
N LYS A 31 2.82 7.82 7.89
CA LYS A 31 3.71 8.80 7.26
C LYS A 31 5.16 8.37 7.40
N LYS A 32 5.58 7.92 8.59
CA LYS A 32 6.92 7.35 8.77
C LYS A 32 7.13 6.08 7.95
N TRP A 33 6.11 5.22 7.87
CA TRP A 33 6.14 4.02 7.05
C TRP A 33 6.42 4.35 5.58
N GLU A 34 5.72 5.34 5.03
CA GLU A 34 5.87 5.77 3.64
C GLU A 34 7.25 6.40 3.39
N LEU A 35 7.73 7.24 4.32
CA LEU A 35 9.02 7.94 4.21
C LEU A 35 10.23 7.02 4.35
N ASP A 36 10.07 5.88 5.02
CA ASP A 36 11.12 4.88 5.19
C ASP A 36 11.26 3.98 3.95
N LYS A 37 11.62 4.60 2.81
CA LYS A 37 11.83 3.89 1.54
C LYS A 37 12.91 2.84 1.68
N PHE A 38 12.63 1.65 1.17
CA PHE A 38 13.47 0.46 1.29
C PHE A 38 13.79 0.00 2.73
N GLY A 39 13.21 0.63 3.76
CA GLY A 39 13.50 0.33 5.18
C GLY A 39 14.79 0.95 5.71
N CYS A 40 15.35 1.97 5.05
CA CYS A 40 16.66 2.53 5.40
C CYS A 40 16.72 3.21 6.78
N ASN A 41 15.61 3.72 7.30
CA ASN A 41 15.51 4.39 8.60
C ASN A 41 15.08 3.44 9.73
N GLY A 42 14.72 2.19 9.41
CA GLY A 42 14.28 1.17 10.36
C GLY A 42 12.91 1.43 10.99
N ASP A 43 12.12 2.38 10.47
CA ASP A 43 10.78 2.67 10.96
C ASP A 43 9.78 1.58 10.55
N ARG A 44 9.90 1.05 9.32
CA ARG A 44 9.12 -0.11 8.88
C ARG A 44 9.36 -1.33 9.75
N MET A 45 10.60 -1.57 10.18
CA MET A 45 10.93 -2.69 11.07
C MET A 45 10.20 -2.61 12.41
N LYS A 46 10.02 -1.40 12.96
CA LYS A 46 9.28 -1.18 14.22
C LYS A 46 7.77 -1.41 14.06
N MET A 47 7.24 -1.26 12.84
CA MET A 47 5.80 -1.21 12.58
C MET A 47 5.25 -2.41 11.82
N VAL A 48 6.08 -3.18 11.12
CA VAL A 48 5.64 -4.28 10.25
C VAL A 48 4.84 -5.35 11.00
N ARG A 49 5.16 -5.59 12.29
CA ARG A 49 4.38 -6.50 13.14
C ARG A 49 2.93 -6.02 13.33
N LEU A 50 2.71 -4.71 13.43
CA LEU A 50 1.36 -4.15 13.54
C LEU A 50 0.54 -4.40 12.27
N ILE A 51 1.19 -4.36 11.10
CA ILE A 51 0.54 -4.68 9.82
C ILE A 51 0.14 -6.15 9.77
N THR A 52 1.01 -7.07 10.19
CA THR A 52 0.71 -8.51 10.17
C THR A 52 -0.35 -8.91 11.20
N GLU A 53 -0.29 -8.35 12.41
CA GLU A 53 -1.31 -8.57 13.46
C GLU A 53 -2.68 -8.01 13.05
N ASN A 54 -2.70 -6.94 12.23
CA ASN A 54 -3.92 -6.31 11.73
C ASN A 54 -4.19 -6.60 10.24
N LYS A 55 -3.67 -7.70 9.68
CA LYS A 55 -3.71 -7.97 8.22
C LYS A 55 -5.11 -7.83 7.59
N GLU A 56 -6.15 -8.22 8.33
CA GLU A 56 -7.55 -8.13 7.87
C GLU A 56 -7.98 -6.69 7.54
N LYS A 57 -7.39 -5.69 8.22
CA LYS A 57 -7.63 -4.27 7.96
C LYS A 57 -6.96 -3.75 6.69
N PHE A 58 -6.17 -4.56 6.00
CA PHE A 58 -5.50 -4.21 4.74
C PHE A 58 -5.99 -5.05 3.57
N LEU A 59 -6.98 -5.92 3.78
CA LEU A 59 -7.59 -6.72 2.72
C LEU A 59 -8.68 -5.94 1.98
N ARG A 60 -8.98 -6.38 0.75
CA ARG A 60 -10.07 -5.91 -0.10
C ARG A 60 -9.91 -4.48 -0.64
N TYR A 61 -8.77 -3.86 -0.41
CA TYR A 61 -8.42 -2.55 -0.96
C TYR A 61 -7.88 -2.68 -2.38
N ARG A 62 -8.23 -1.72 -3.25
CA ARG A 62 -7.61 -1.61 -4.56
C ARG A 62 -6.16 -1.18 -4.46
N GLN A 63 -5.39 -1.46 -5.51
CA GLN A 63 -3.99 -1.04 -5.62
C GLN A 63 -3.75 0.44 -5.26
N ASN A 64 -4.55 1.35 -5.82
CA ASN A 64 -4.44 2.79 -5.52
C ASN A 64 -4.76 3.10 -4.05
N GLN A 65 -5.71 2.40 -3.45
CA GLN A 65 -6.05 2.58 -2.04
C GLN A 65 -4.93 2.08 -1.13
N ILE A 66 -4.25 0.98 -1.50
CA ILE A 66 -3.04 0.54 -0.79
C ILE A 66 -1.93 1.58 -0.92
N ILE A 67 -1.78 2.24 -2.08
CA ILE A 67 -0.86 3.35 -2.25
C ILE A 67 -1.25 4.54 -1.36
N ASP A 68 -2.54 4.88 -1.27
CA ASP A 68 -3.02 5.96 -0.39
C ASP A 68 -2.75 5.65 1.10
N ILE A 69 -2.77 4.37 1.50
CA ILE A 69 -2.58 3.93 2.89
C ILE A 69 -1.10 3.78 3.25
N LEU A 70 -0.32 3.04 2.43
CA LEU A 70 1.06 2.63 2.74
C LEU A 70 2.12 3.37 1.91
N GLY A 71 1.69 4.27 1.03
CA GLY A 71 2.54 4.89 0.02
C GLY A 71 2.87 3.95 -1.14
N LYS A 72 3.56 4.49 -2.15
CA LYS A 72 4.01 3.72 -3.32
C LYS A 72 4.93 2.56 -2.89
N PRO A 73 4.71 1.31 -3.36
CA PRO A 73 5.59 0.18 -3.07
C PRO A 73 6.99 0.41 -3.64
N ASP A 74 7.97 -0.25 -3.04
CA ASP A 74 9.36 -0.16 -3.51
C ASP A 74 9.58 -0.96 -4.79
N ASN A 75 8.85 -2.08 -4.94
CA ASN A 75 8.80 -2.86 -6.17
C ASN A 75 7.37 -3.33 -6.47
N LEU A 76 7.01 -3.38 -7.75
CA LEU A 76 5.77 -3.93 -8.27
C LEU A 76 6.12 -4.98 -9.31
N THR A 77 5.62 -6.20 -9.13
CA THR A 77 5.81 -7.30 -10.08
C THR A 77 4.48 -7.87 -10.54
N LEU A 78 4.41 -8.25 -11.82
CA LEU A 78 3.35 -9.09 -12.37
C LEU A 78 3.81 -10.55 -12.31
N TYR A 79 3.20 -11.34 -11.44
CA TYR A 79 3.49 -12.75 -11.24
C TYR A 79 2.68 -13.64 -12.20
N GLU A 80 2.91 -14.95 -12.13
CA GLU A 80 2.20 -15.92 -12.96
C GLU A 80 0.68 -15.73 -12.91
N ARG A 81 0.04 -15.88 -14.06
CA ARG A 81 -1.41 -15.63 -14.27
C ARG A 81 -1.84 -14.16 -14.11
N GLY A 82 -0.89 -13.22 -14.18
CA GLY A 82 -1.18 -11.78 -14.15
C GLY A 82 -1.49 -11.23 -12.76
N GLN A 83 -1.10 -11.97 -11.70
CA GLN A 83 -1.27 -11.50 -10.33
C GLN A 83 -0.34 -10.32 -10.07
N THR A 84 -0.88 -9.20 -9.60
CA THR A 84 -0.04 -8.07 -9.15
C THR A 84 0.45 -8.30 -7.73
N ILE A 85 1.73 -8.02 -7.49
CA ILE A 85 2.37 -8.12 -6.19
C ILE A 85 3.09 -6.81 -5.88
N TYR A 86 2.82 -6.26 -4.69
CA TYR A 86 3.54 -5.11 -4.14
C TYR A 86 4.54 -5.59 -3.09
N PHE A 87 5.75 -5.04 -3.17
CA PHE A 87 6.80 -5.26 -2.19
C PHE A 87 7.17 -3.96 -1.49
N TYR A 88 7.22 -4.03 -0.16
CA TYR A 88 7.80 -3.00 0.71
C TYR A 88 8.97 -3.64 1.45
N TYR A 89 10.19 -3.23 1.14
CA TYR A 89 11.37 -3.72 1.86
C TYR A 89 11.41 -3.11 3.26
N ILE A 90 11.76 -3.95 4.23
CA ILE A 90 11.80 -3.62 5.65
C ILE A 90 13.26 -3.50 6.12
N MET A 91 14.17 -4.33 5.58
CA MET A 91 15.60 -4.30 5.92
C MET A 91 16.47 -4.96 4.84
N PHE A 92 17.77 -4.66 4.87
CA PHE A 92 18.83 -5.25 4.05
C PHE A 92 18.81 -4.94 2.54
N HIS A 93 18.10 -3.88 2.13
CA HIS A 93 18.05 -3.48 0.73
C HIS A 93 19.34 -2.71 0.31
N PRO A 94 19.92 -2.96 -0.88
CA PRO A 94 21.17 -2.35 -1.34
C PRO A 94 21.13 -0.81 -1.46
N ASN A 95 19.94 -0.22 -1.56
CA ASN A 95 19.80 1.23 -1.65
C ASN A 95 20.03 1.95 -0.31
N CYS A 96 20.20 1.21 0.79
CA CYS A 96 20.47 1.78 2.11
C CYS A 96 21.98 1.74 2.40
N SER A 97 22.61 2.90 2.61
CA SER A 97 24.05 2.99 2.82
C SER A 97 24.53 2.51 4.20
N GLU A 98 23.67 2.61 5.22
CA GLU A 98 24.01 2.31 6.62
C GLU A 98 23.61 0.88 7.06
N ILE A 99 22.89 0.15 6.20
CA ILE A 99 22.36 -1.19 6.50
C ILE A 99 23.16 -2.23 5.71
N PRO A 100 23.60 -3.34 6.34
CA PRO A 100 24.28 -4.40 5.62
C PRO A 100 23.37 -4.98 4.53
N TYR A 101 23.89 -5.08 3.32
CA TYR A 101 23.19 -5.67 2.19
C TYR A 101 23.02 -7.19 2.37
N ARG A 102 21.88 -7.74 1.90
CA ARG A 102 21.66 -9.18 1.70
C ARG A 102 21.07 -9.48 0.33
N ALA A 103 21.25 -10.74 -0.10
CA ALA A 103 20.64 -11.25 -1.33
C ALA A 103 19.10 -11.13 -1.26
N GLU A 104 18.43 -11.06 -2.41
CA GLU A 104 16.98 -10.73 -2.49
C GLU A 104 16.10 -11.69 -1.68
N GLU A 105 16.47 -12.97 -1.66
CA GLU A 105 15.83 -14.06 -0.93
C GLU A 105 16.01 -13.97 0.59
N GLU A 106 16.98 -13.20 1.08
CA GLU A 106 17.28 -12.99 2.51
C GLU A 106 16.81 -11.64 3.04
N ARG A 107 16.28 -10.77 2.17
CA ARG A 107 15.76 -9.45 2.57
C ARG A 107 14.46 -9.60 3.33
N VAL A 108 14.27 -8.75 4.33
CA VAL A 108 12.99 -8.65 5.04
C VAL A 108 12.06 -7.81 4.18
N LYS A 109 10.92 -8.36 3.78
CA LYS A 109 9.96 -7.66 2.91
C LYS A 109 8.51 -8.01 3.25
N LEU A 110 7.66 -6.99 3.22
CA LEU A 110 6.21 -7.13 3.20
C LEU A 110 5.76 -7.31 1.75
N GLU A 111 5.00 -8.37 1.50
CA GLU A 111 4.41 -8.70 0.23
C GLU A 111 2.88 -8.56 0.32
N ILE A 112 2.29 -7.80 -0.60
CA ILE A 112 0.84 -7.68 -0.74
C ILE A 112 0.43 -8.20 -2.12
N ARG A 113 -0.37 -9.26 -2.14
CA ARG A 113 -0.89 -9.87 -3.36
C ARG A 113 -2.29 -9.41 -3.63
N PHE A 114 -2.56 -9.10 -4.90
CA PHE A 114 -3.89 -8.70 -5.35
C PHE A 114 -4.62 -9.88 -6.02
N ASP A 115 -5.95 -9.89 -5.94
CA ASP A 115 -6.80 -10.82 -6.68
C ASP A 115 -7.04 -10.34 -8.13
N ALA A 116 -7.71 -11.18 -8.92
CA ALA A 116 -8.06 -10.86 -10.30
C ALA A 116 -9.01 -9.64 -10.45
N LEU A 117 -9.64 -9.20 -9.35
CA LEU A 117 -10.49 -8.00 -9.30
C LEU A 117 -9.74 -6.77 -8.81
N ASN A 118 -8.40 -6.83 -8.78
CA ASN A 118 -7.54 -5.76 -8.31
C ASN A 118 -7.80 -5.38 -6.85
N ARG A 119 -7.92 -6.37 -5.95
CA ARG A 119 -8.07 -6.14 -4.51
C ARG A 119 -7.04 -6.91 -3.71
N SER A 120 -6.47 -6.30 -2.67
CA SER A 120 -5.55 -6.98 -1.75
C SER A 120 -6.22 -8.22 -1.15
N LYS A 121 -5.54 -9.36 -1.25
CA LYS A 121 -6.06 -10.67 -0.86
C LYS A 121 -5.17 -11.36 0.15
N GLU A 122 -3.86 -11.22 0.00
CA GLU A 122 -2.89 -11.88 0.87
C GLU A 122 -1.79 -10.90 1.25
N ILE A 123 -1.33 -11.00 2.51
CA ILE A 123 -0.28 -10.17 3.07
C ILE A 123 0.67 -11.08 3.83
N PHE A 124 1.95 -11.03 3.44
CA PHE A 124 3.00 -11.85 4.01
C PHE A 124 4.20 -10.99 4.38
N VAL A 125 4.94 -11.41 5.39
CA VAL A 125 6.27 -10.87 5.67
C VAL A 125 7.25 -12.02 5.59
N TYR A 126 8.28 -11.84 4.77
CA TYR A 126 9.33 -12.81 4.56
C TYR A 126 10.57 -12.43 5.38
N ASN A 127 11.25 -13.44 5.91
CA ASN A 127 12.54 -13.32 6.61
C ASN A 127 12.54 -12.41 7.85
N TYR A 128 11.37 -12.21 8.47
CA TYR A 128 11.18 -11.39 9.68
C TYR A 128 11.54 -12.14 10.97
#